data_AF-C0EGN0-F1
#
_entry.id   AF-C0EGN0-F1
#
_cell.length_a   1.000
_cell.length_b   1.000
_cell.length_c   1.000
_cell.angle_alpha   90.00
_cell.angle_beta   90.00
_cell.angle_gamma   90.00
#
_symmetry.space_group_name_H-M   'P 1'
#
loop_
_entity.id
_entity.type
_entity.pdbx_description
1 polymer ?
#
loop_
_entity_poly.entity_id
_entity_poly.type
_entity_poly.pdbx_seq_one_letter_code
_entity_poly.pdbx_strand_id
1 'polypeptide(L)'
;MRKKKWSDYLWIAELCYLFLGLFNILFAWLGMLFFCIPLFIAIFGGSKAYCNHYCGRGQLLGLLGEKLKLSRNAPPPKFLRSLWFRYGFLAFFMTMFGLMLFSTYQVFTGAPLSQTVTLLWMFKLPWQWVNVSFVAPWVGQFAFGFFGVMLTSTVLGLVTMVLFRPRSWCVYCPMGTMTQGICKLRNGKKAKEYGRTGKKDCGATEAAGQ
;
A
#
# COMPACT_ATOMS: atom_id res chain seq x y z
N MET A 1 -31.75 -3.01 -7.78
CA MET A 1 -30.79 -1.89 -7.56
C MET A 1 -29.84 -2.26 -6.41
N ARG A 2 -28.53 -2.45 -6.68
CA ARG A 2 -27.55 -2.81 -5.64
C ARG A 2 -27.25 -1.54 -4.82
N LYS A 3 -27.65 -1.49 -3.54
CA LYS A 3 -27.37 -0.34 -2.65
C LYS A 3 -25.86 -0.07 -2.69
N LYS A 4 -25.45 1.13 -3.11
CA LYS A 4 -24.04 1.55 -3.09
C LYS A 4 -23.59 1.53 -1.64
N LYS A 5 -22.60 0.68 -1.33
CA LYS A 5 -22.06 0.60 0.02
C LYS A 5 -21.14 1.81 0.22
N TRP A 6 -21.02 2.30 1.45
CA TRP A 6 -20.14 3.42 1.79
C TRP A 6 -18.68 3.19 1.33
N SER A 7 -18.28 1.91 1.28
CA SER A 7 -17.01 1.44 0.71
C SER A 7 -16.78 1.80 -0.75
N ASP A 8 -17.81 2.06 -1.55
CA ASP A 8 -17.70 2.43 -2.97
C ASP A 8 -17.24 3.89 -3.17
N TYR A 9 -17.11 4.68 -2.09
CA TYR A 9 -16.67 6.08 -2.13
C TYR A 9 -15.21 6.28 -1.68
N LEU A 10 -14.48 5.21 -1.32
CA LEU A 10 -13.08 5.32 -0.86
C LEU A 10 -12.12 5.84 -1.93
N TRP A 11 -12.48 5.75 -3.22
CA TRP A 11 -11.72 6.39 -4.30
C TRP A 11 -11.81 7.93 -4.25
N ILE A 12 -12.91 8.50 -3.76
CA ILE A 12 -13.06 9.95 -3.56
C ILE A 12 -12.14 10.38 -2.43
N ALA A 13 -12.07 9.60 -1.34
CA ALA A 13 -11.15 9.87 -0.25
C ALA A 13 -9.68 9.87 -0.71
N GLU A 14 -9.29 8.91 -1.56
CA GLU A 14 -7.94 8.86 -2.16
C GLU A 14 -7.66 10.09 -3.05
N LEU A 15 -8.61 10.47 -3.90
CA LEU A 15 -8.47 11.62 -4.80
C LEU A 15 -8.39 12.94 -4.01
N CYS A 16 -9.28 13.10 -3.02
CA CYS A 16 -9.26 14.25 -2.12
C CYS A 16 -7.94 14.31 -1.37
N TYR A 17 -7.43 13.19 -0.85
CA TYR A 17 -6.14 13.16 -0.16
C TYR A 17 -4.98 13.59 -1.08
N LEU A 18 -4.91 13.09 -2.31
CA LEU A 18 -3.87 13.51 -3.27
C LEU A 18 -3.97 14.99 -3.59
N PHE A 19 -5.19 15.50 -3.76
CA PHE A 19 -5.44 16.93 -3.95
C PHE A 19 -4.99 17.74 -2.73
N LEU A 20 -5.42 17.36 -1.51
CA LEU A 20 -5.05 18.02 -0.27
C LEU A 20 -3.53 17.99 -0.03
N GLY A 21 -2.85 16.88 -0.32
CA GLY A 21 -1.40 16.76 -0.23
C GLY A 21 -0.63 17.64 -1.21
N LEU A 22 -1.26 17.99 -2.35
CA LEU A 22 -0.75 18.96 -3.32
C LEU A 22 -0.69 20.38 -2.69
N PHE A 23 -1.77 20.81 -2.02
CA PHE A 23 -1.86 22.14 -1.40
C PHE A 23 -1.15 22.21 -0.06
N ASN A 24 -1.16 21.13 0.73
CA ASN A 24 -0.55 21.10 2.04
C ASN A 24 0.00 19.69 2.34
N ILE A 25 1.34 19.61 2.34
CA ILE A 25 2.07 18.36 2.52
C ILE A 25 1.77 17.69 3.87
N LEU A 26 1.38 18.44 4.91
CA LEU A 26 1.13 17.89 6.25
C LEU A 26 0.00 16.86 6.27
N PHE A 27 -0.94 16.96 5.33
CA PHE A 27 -1.99 15.94 5.19
C PHE A 27 -1.43 14.56 4.83
N ALA A 28 -0.17 14.44 4.40
CA ALA A 28 0.50 13.16 4.16
C ALA A 28 0.40 12.20 5.36
N TRP A 29 0.31 12.73 6.58
CA TRP A 29 0.09 11.95 7.81
C TRP A 29 -1.24 11.18 7.82
N LEU A 30 -2.31 11.70 7.20
CA LEU A 30 -3.54 10.92 7.01
C LEU A 30 -3.32 9.71 6.12
N GLY A 31 -2.41 9.80 5.15
CA GLY A 31 -2.05 8.67 4.28
C GLY A 31 -1.37 7.54 5.05
N MET A 32 -0.70 7.83 6.18
CA MET A 32 -0.18 6.81 7.10
C MET A 32 -1.33 5.96 7.65
N LEU A 33 -2.46 6.57 7.99
CA LEU A 33 -3.65 5.85 8.44
C LEU A 33 -4.13 4.87 7.36
N PHE A 34 -4.24 5.34 6.11
CA PHE A 34 -4.62 4.50 4.96
C PHE A 34 -3.63 3.36 4.66
N PHE A 35 -2.35 3.54 5.01
CA PHE A 35 -1.33 2.50 4.87
C PHE A 35 -1.40 1.47 6.02
N CYS A 36 -1.68 1.92 7.24
CA CYS A 36 -1.75 1.08 8.43
C CYS A 36 -3.03 0.23 8.49
N ILE A 37 -4.18 0.76 8.10
CA ILE A 37 -5.47 0.03 8.10
C ILE A 37 -5.40 -1.33 7.38
N PRO A 38 -4.94 -1.43 6.10
CA PRO A 38 -4.81 -2.73 5.43
C PRO A 38 -3.90 -3.70 6.16
N LEU A 39 -2.82 -3.20 6.77
CA LEU A 39 -1.87 -4.01 7.50
C LEU A 39 -2.49 -4.58 8.77
N PHE A 40 -3.19 -3.75 9.54
CA PHE A 40 -3.93 -4.20 10.72
C PHE A 40 -5.02 -5.21 10.37
N ILE A 41 -5.80 -4.98 9.31
CA ILE A 41 -6.82 -5.94 8.85
C ILE A 41 -6.19 -7.26 8.41
N ALA A 42 -5.03 -7.24 7.74
CA ALA A 42 -4.32 -8.45 7.37
C ALA A 42 -3.79 -9.21 8.61
N ILE A 43 -3.27 -8.49 9.61
CA ILE A 43 -2.76 -9.06 10.86
C ILE A 43 -3.91 -9.67 11.69
N PHE A 44 -5.00 -8.93 11.93
CA PHE A 44 -6.10 -9.34 12.80
C PHE A 44 -7.16 -10.19 12.08
N GLY A 45 -7.55 -9.80 10.87
CA GLY A 45 -8.58 -10.48 10.07
C GLY A 45 -8.05 -11.64 9.22
N GLY A 46 -6.75 -11.70 8.93
CA GLY A 46 -6.13 -12.82 8.22
C GLY A 46 -6.57 -12.98 6.77
N SER A 47 -7.30 -12.01 6.22
CA SER A 47 -7.85 -12.05 4.87
C SER A 47 -7.43 -10.83 4.05
N LYS A 48 -7.37 -11.01 2.73
CA LYS A 48 -7.14 -9.93 1.75
C LYS A 48 -8.38 -9.06 1.51
N ALA A 49 -9.35 -9.04 2.43
CA ALA A 49 -10.62 -8.34 2.25
C ALA A 49 -10.41 -6.86 1.91
N TYR A 50 -9.45 -6.19 2.56
CA TYR A 50 -9.14 -4.79 2.29
C TYR A 50 -8.64 -4.57 0.85
N CYS A 51 -7.61 -5.30 0.41
CA CYS A 51 -7.06 -5.13 -0.94
C CYS A 51 -8.06 -5.50 -2.05
N ASN A 52 -8.96 -6.45 -1.79
CA ASN A 52 -9.95 -6.91 -2.78
C ASN A 52 -11.18 -5.99 -2.88
N HIS A 53 -11.67 -5.46 -1.76
CA HIS A 53 -12.96 -4.76 -1.71
C HIS A 53 -12.89 -3.29 -1.27
N TYR A 54 -11.90 -2.89 -0.48
CA TYR A 54 -11.84 -1.57 0.17
C TYR A 54 -10.65 -0.70 -0.27
N CYS A 55 -9.84 -1.18 -1.20
CA CYS A 55 -8.67 -0.44 -1.66
C CYS A 55 -9.10 0.76 -2.52
N GLY A 56 -9.08 1.97 -1.94
CA GLY A 56 -9.47 3.21 -2.61
C GLY A 56 -8.77 3.44 -3.95
N ARG A 57 -7.45 3.25 -4.01
CA ARG A 57 -6.68 3.31 -5.27
C ARG A 57 -7.12 2.26 -6.30
N GLY A 58 -7.46 1.05 -5.86
CA GLY A 58 -7.89 -0.04 -6.76
C GLY A 58 -9.27 0.23 -7.35
N GLN A 59 -10.13 0.88 -6.57
CA GLN A 59 -11.42 1.39 -7.04
C GLN A 59 -11.24 2.58 -7.98
N LEU A 60 -10.30 3.50 -7.68
CA LEU A 60 -9.98 4.63 -8.54
C LEU A 60 -9.53 4.17 -9.93
N LEU A 61 -8.54 3.27 -10.01
CA LEU A 61 -8.05 2.74 -11.30
C LEU A 61 -9.11 1.91 -12.04
N GLY A 62 -9.96 1.18 -11.29
CA GLY A 62 -11.11 0.47 -11.85
C GLY A 62 -12.12 1.40 -12.50
N LEU A 63 -12.51 2.46 -11.77
CA LEU A 63 -13.46 3.46 -12.24
C LEU A 63 -12.90 4.25 -13.43
N LEU A 64 -11.64 4.68 -13.36
CA LEU A 64 -10.97 5.39 -14.45
C LEU A 64 -10.86 4.52 -15.70
N GLY A 65 -10.48 3.25 -15.58
CA GLY A 65 -10.35 2.40 -16.75
C GLY A 65 -11.66 1.90 -17.33
N GLU A 66 -12.69 1.66 -16.52
CA GLU A 66 -14.00 1.20 -17.01
C GLU A 66 -14.88 2.34 -17.50
N LYS A 67 -14.95 3.47 -16.77
CA LYS A 67 -15.82 4.60 -17.14
C LYS A 67 -15.22 5.54 -18.16
N LEU A 68 -13.94 5.89 -18.02
CA LEU A 68 -13.26 6.78 -18.97
C LEU A 68 -12.66 6.03 -20.17
N LYS A 69 -12.78 4.68 -20.22
CA LYS A 69 -12.20 3.81 -21.26
C LYS A 69 -10.71 4.10 -21.56
N LEU A 70 -9.98 4.66 -20.60
CA LEU A 70 -8.60 5.10 -20.78
C LEU A 70 -7.60 3.91 -20.84
N SER A 71 -8.07 2.68 -20.68
CA SER A 71 -7.26 1.48 -20.61
C SER A 71 -7.39 0.65 -21.88
N ARG A 72 -6.25 0.17 -22.42
CA ARG A 72 -6.20 -0.78 -23.55
C ARG A 72 -6.78 -2.16 -23.21
N ASN A 73 -7.18 -2.41 -21.95
CA ASN A 73 -7.76 -3.66 -21.43
C ASN A 73 -6.98 -4.95 -21.78
N ALA A 74 -5.71 -4.78 -22.16
CA ALA A 74 -4.80 -5.88 -22.47
C ALA A 74 -4.41 -6.61 -21.18
N PRO A 75 -4.37 -7.95 -21.18
CA PRO A 75 -3.92 -8.71 -20.02
C PRO A 75 -2.48 -8.30 -19.68
N PRO A 76 -2.15 -8.08 -18.38
CA PRO A 76 -0.80 -7.74 -18.00
C PRO A 76 0.15 -8.89 -18.35
N PRO A 77 1.38 -8.59 -18.85
CA PRO A 77 2.35 -9.60 -19.25
C PRO A 77 2.70 -10.54 -18.09
N LYS A 78 3.07 -11.79 -18.42
CA LYS A 78 3.44 -12.82 -17.44
C LYS A 78 4.55 -12.35 -16.50
N PHE A 79 5.43 -11.47 -16.98
CA PHE A 79 6.51 -10.86 -16.20
C PHE A 79 6.00 -10.12 -14.94
N LEU A 80 4.99 -9.25 -15.07
CA LEU A 80 4.40 -8.51 -13.94
C LEU A 80 3.69 -9.42 -12.93
N ARG A 81 3.30 -10.62 -13.35
CA ARG A 81 2.69 -11.63 -12.49
C ARG A 81 3.71 -12.54 -11.81
N SER A 82 4.96 -12.54 -12.26
CA SER A 82 6.00 -13.42 -11.74
C SER A 82 6.29 -13.13 -10.26
N LEU A 83 6.58 -14.18 -9.50
CA LEU A 83 6.95 -14.06 -8.08
C LEU A 83 8.20 -13.20 -7.93
N TRP A 84 9.19 -13.40 -8.82
CA TRP A 84 10.43 -12.65 -8.82
C TRP A 84 10.19 -11.15 -8.96
N PHE A 85 9.38 -10.71 -9.93
CA PHE A 85 9.07 -9.29 -10.09
C PHE A 85 8.30 -8.72 -8.90
N ARG A 86 7.34 -9.47 -8.33
CA ARG A 86 6.57 -9.01 -7.16
C ARG A 86 7.45 -8.81 -5.93
N TYR A 87 8.34 -9.75 -5.63
CA TYR A 87 9.26 -9.64 -4.49
C TYR A 87 10.38 -8.64 -4.75
N GLY A 88 10.88 -8.54 -5.98
CA GLY A 88 11.85 -7.52 -6.38
C GLY A 88 11.28 -6.11 -6.25
N PHE A 89 10.05 -5.89 -6.73
CA PHE A 89 9.36 -4.61 -6.58
C PHE A 89 9.03 -4.29 -5.11
N LEU A 90 8.65 -5.30 -4.32
CA LEU A 90 8.47 -5.13 -2.87
C LEU A 90 9.77 -4.71 -2.20
N ALA A 91 10.89 -5.37 -2.50
CA ALA A 91 12.20 -5.03 -1.94
C ALA A 91 12.62 -3.61 -2.33
N PHE A 92 12.48 -3.25 -3.60
CA PHE A 92 12.71 -1.88 -4.07
C PHE A 92 11.89 -0.85 -3.29
N PHE A 93 10.59 -1.10 -3.11
CA PHE A 93 9.72 -0.21 -2.36
C PHE A 93 10.07 -0.15 -0.86
N MET A 94 10.47 -1.26 -0.26
CA MET A 94 10.94 -1.32 1.13
C MET A 94 12.25 -0.54 1.33
N THR A 95 13.19 -0.63 0.38
CA THR A 95 14.41 0.17 0.38
C THR A 95 14.06 1.66 0.28
N MET A 96 13.16 2.03 -0.64
CA MET A 96 12.73 3.42 -0.79
C MET A 96 12.08 3.97 0.50
N PHE A 97 11.20 3.18 1.12
CA PHE A 97 10.58 3.53 2.39
C PHE A 97 11.59 3.59 3.55
N GLY A 98 12.58 2.70 3.59
CA GLY A 98 13.65 2.72 4.59
C GLY A 98 14.54 3.95 4.48
N LEU A 99 14.92 4.34 3.26
CA LEU A 99 15.70 5.56 3.02
C LEU A 99 14.93 6.83 3.38
N MET A 100 13.62 6.83 3.17
CA MET A 100 12.73 7.90 3.63
C MET A 100 12.76 8.02 5.16
N LEU A 101 12.58 6.91 5.89
CA LEU A 101 12.66 6.91 7.35
C LEU A 101 14.04 7.32 7.86
N PHE A 102 15.10 6.86 7.20
CA PHE A 102 16.47 7.27 7.53
C PHE A 102 16.69 8.77 7.33
N SER A 103 16.18 9.33 6.23
CA SER A 103 16.26 10.79 5.98
C SER A 103 15.46 11.59 7.03
N THR A 104 14.28 11.11 7.42
CA THR A 104 13.50 11.70 8.52
C THR A 104 14.26 11.63 9.85
N TYR A 105 14.92 10.50 10.12
CA TYR A 105 15.75 10.33 11.31
C TYR A 105 16.97 11.27 11.30
N GLN A 106 17.63 11.45 10.15
CA GLN A 106 18.74 12.40 10.03
C GLN A 106 18.32 13.85 10.33
N VAL A 107 17.15 14.26 9.84
CA VAL A 107 16.57 15.58 10.14
C VAL A 107 16.19 15.69 11.63
N PHE A 108 15.74 14.60 12.24
CA PHE A 108 15.53 14.55 13.70
C PHE A 108 16.84 14.73 14.48
N THR A 109 17.97 14.19 14.00
CA THR A 109 19.30 14.34 14.61
C THR A 109 19.99 15.68 14.29
N GLY A 110 19.34 16.61 13.59
CA GLY A 110 19.84 17.96 13.35
C GLY A 110 20.34 18.27 11.92
N ALA A 111 20.10 17.38 10.94
CA ALA A 111 20.41 17.68 9.54
C ALA A 111 19.43 18.74 8.95
N PRO A 112 19.86 19.56 7.98
CA PRO A 112 18.99 20.55 7.34
C PRO A 112 17.82 19.88 6.59
N LEU A 113 16.67 20.55 6.61
CA LEU A 113 15.45 20.15 5.90
C LEU A 113 15.70 20.02 4.39
N SER A 114 15.38 18.85 3.81
CA SER A 114 15.39 18.68 2.37
C SER A 114 13.95 18.70 1.86
N GLN A 115 13.45 19.91 1.53
CA GLN A 115 12.09 20.17 1.00
C GLN A 115 11.96 19.70 -0.47
N THR A 116 12.26 18.43 -0.75
CA THR A 116 12.20 17.88 -2.10
C THR A 116 11.35 16.63 -2.12
N VAL A 117 10.27 16.66 -2.92
CA VAL A 117 9.48 15.46 -3.22
C VAL A 117 10.22 14.68 -4.29
N THR A 118 10.67 13.47 -3.97
CA THR A 118 11.32 12.58 -4.94
C THR A 118 10.28 11.66 -5.57
N LEU A 119 10.07 11.80 -6.87
CA LEU A 119 9.25 10.89 -7.66
C LEU A 119 10.17 9.84 -8.28
N LEU A 120 9.94 8.57 -7.89
CA LEU A 120 10.71 7.41 -8.35
C LEU A 120 12.24 7.59 -8.25
N TRP A 121 12.71 8.30 -7.21
CA TRP A 121 14.12 8.64 -6.96
C TRP A 121 14.81 9.54 -8.01
N MET A 122 14.21 9.72 -9.19
CA MET A 122 14.84 10.37 -10.34
C MET A 122 14.33 11.79 -10.59
N PHE A 123 13.08 12.08 -10.22
CA PHE A 123 12.47 13.39 -10.44
C PHE A 123 12.30 14.12 -9.09
N LYS A 124 13.20 15.06 -8.82
CA LYS A 124 13.12 15.97 -7.68
C LYS A 124 12.15 17.11 -8.04
N LEU A 125 10.90 17.02 -7.59
CA LEU A 125 9.93 18.09 -7.77
C LEU A 125 10.18 19.18 -6.70
N PRO A 126 10.52 20.42 -7.09
CA PRO A 126 10.72 21.52 -6.16
C PRO A 126 9.36 21.98 -5.63
N TRP A 127 8.96 21.42 -4.50
CA TRP A 127 7.67 21.72 -3.87
C TRP A 127 7.78 22.94 -2.93
N GLN A 128 8.05 24.11 -3.52
CA GLN A 128 8.49 25.32 -2.81
C GLN A 128 7.35 26.16 -2.20
N TRP A 129 6.08 25.83 -2.51
CA TRP A 129 4.92 26.67 -2.19
C TRP A 129 4.25 26.34 -0.85
N VAL A 130 4.73 25.29 -0.15
CA VAL A 130 4.09 24.79 1.09
C VAL A 130 4.83 25.31 2.32
N ASN A 131 4.14 26.13 3.10
CA ASN A 131 4.61 26.63 4.39
C ASN A 131 4.61 25.51 5.45
N VAL A 132 5.76 24.88 5.68
CA VAL A 132 5.99 23.95 6.80
C VAL A 132 6.60 24.62 8.04
N SER A 133 6.73 25.95 8.02
CA SER A 133 7.42 26.75 9.06
C SER A 133 6.80 26.67 10.46
N PHE A 134 5.57 26.15 10.58
CA PHE A 134 4.85 26.01 11.85
C PHE A 134 5.03 24.66 12.54
N VAL A 135 5.77 23.71 11.93
CA VAL A 135 5.82 22.32 12.38
C VAL A 135 7.26 21.84 12.50
N ALA A 136 7.50 20.88 13.39
CA ALA A 136 8.84 20.37 13.63
C ALA A 136 9.49 19.87 12.32
N PRO A 137 10.79 20.15 12.08
CA PRO A 137 11.46 19.85 10.82
C PRO A 137 11.31 18.39 10.35
N TRP A 138 11.35 17.44 11.28
CA TRP A 138 11.21 16.02 10.99
C TRP A 138 9.79 15.66 10.48
N VAL A 139 8.75 16.36 10.94
CA VAL A 139 7.35 16.17 10.52
C VAL A 139 7.17 16.57 9.06
N GLY A 140 7.80 17.69 8.67
CA GLY A 140 7.85 18.14 7.29
C GLY A 140 8.61 17.16 6.41
N GLN A 141 9.79 16.72 6.84
CA GLN A 141 10.61 15.76 6.08
C GLN A 141 9.87 14.43 5.83
N PHE A 142 9.21 13.90 6.85
CA PHE A 142 8.40 12.69 6.73
C PHE A 142 7.25 12.90 5.73
N ALA A 143 6.54 14.02 5.83
CA ALA A 143 5.42 14.34 4.96
C ALA A 143 5.83 14.43 3.48
N PHE A 144 6.94 15.12 3.17
CA PHE A 144 7.48 15.20 1.81
C PHE A 144 7.86 13.84 1.25
N GLY A 145 8.55 13.03 2.06
CA GLY A 145 8.94 11.68 1.67
C GLY A 145 7.75 10.76 1.41
N PHE A 146 6.79 10.74 2.35
CA PHE A 146 5.63 9.86 2.27
C PHE A 146 4.70 10.24 1.12
N PHE A 147 4.45 11.54 0.92
CA PHE A 147 3.69 12.03 -0.23
C PHE A 147 4.36 11.66 -1.55
N GLY A 148 5.70 11.76 -1.65
CA GLY A 148 6.46 11.34 -2.83
C GLY A 148 6.31 9.85 -3.15
N VAL A 149 6.37 8.99 -2.12
CA VAL A 149 6.12 7.55 -2.26
C VAL A 149 4.70 7.29 -2.78
N MET A 150 3.69 7.93 -2.18
CA MET A 150 2.29 7.76 -2.59
C MET A 150 2.05 8.27 -4.02
N LEU A 151 2.55 9.46 -4.34
CA LEU A 151 2.45 10.05 -5.68
C LEU A 151 3.12 9.15 -6.72
N THR A 152 4.32 8.64 -6.45
CA THR A 152 5.02 7.68 -7.32
C THR A 152 4.16 6.44 -7.57
N SER A 153 3.55 5.89 -6.52
CA SER A 153 2.69 4.71 -6.64
C SER A 153 1.43 4.98 -7.47
N THR A 154 0.86 6.19 -7.36
CA THR A 154 -0.30 6.61 -8.16
C THR A 154 0.06 6.84 -9.60
N VAL A 155 1.18 7.50 -9.89
CA VAL A 155 1.69 7.73 -11.25
C VAL A 155 1.96 6.39 -11.94
N LEU A 156 2.68 5.48 -11.28
CA LEU A 156 2.90 4.13 -11.82
C LEU A 156 1.58 3.34 -11.98
N GLY A 157 0.64 3.51 -11.05
CA GLY A 157 -0.69 2.95 -11.14
C GLY A 157 -1.44 3.42 -12.39
N LEU A 158 -1.43 4.73 -12.66
CA LEU A 158 -2.05 5.35 -13.84
C LEU A 158 -1.36 4.91 -15.13
N VAL A 159 -0.03 4.94 -15.18
CA VAL A 159 0.74 4.50 -16.36
C VAL A 159 0.42 3.04 -16.70
N THR A 160 0.43 2.15 -15.70
CA THR A 160 0.11 0.74 -15.94
C THR A 160 -1.37 0.48 -16.22
N MET A 161 -2.26 1.35 -15.76
CA MET A 161 -3.69 1.32 -16.09
C MET A 161 -3.95 1.73 -17.54
N VAL A 162 -3.21 2.69 -18.09
CA VAL A 162 -3.32 3.08 -19.51
C VAL A 162 -2.79 1.96 -20.41
N LEU A 163 -1.64 1.38 -20.05
CA LEU A 163 -0.97 0.35 -20.85
C LEU A 163 -1.67 -1.03 -20.79
N PHE A 164 -2.17 -1.43 -19.64
CA PHE A 164 -2.75 -2.76 -19.39
C PHE A 164 -4.14 -2.65 -18.79
N ARG A 165 -4.71 -3.74 -18.26
CA ARG A 165 -6.00 -3.72 -17.55
C ARG A 165 -6.00 -2.72 -16.38
N PRO A 166 -7.17 -2.15 -16.04
CA PRO A 166 -7.28 -1.14 -14.99
C PRO A 166 -6.74 -1.56 -13.62
N ARG A 167 -6.85 -2.84 -13.25
CA ARG A 167 -6.33 -3.36 -11.98
C ARG A 167 -4.96 -4.03 -12.07
N SER A 168 -4.17 -3.74 -13.11
CA SER A 168 -2.85 -4.36 -13.30
C SER A 168 -1.86 -3.97 -12.20
N TRP A 169 -1.90 -2.72 -11.72
CA TRP A 169 -1.11 -2.26 -10.57
C TRP A 169 -1.33 -3.13 -9.32
N CYS A 170 -2.58 -3.50 -9.04
CA CYS A 170 -2.94 -4.29 -7.85
C CYS A 170 -2.28 -5.67 -7.84
N VAL A 171 -1.80 -6.19 -8.98
CA VAL A 171 -1.17 -7.51 -9.11
C VAL A 171 0.21 -7.54 -8.46
N TYR A 172 0.99 -6.47 -8.60
CA TYR A 172 2.36 -6.37 -8.10
C TYR A 172 2.53 -5.29 -7.03
N CYS A 173 1.43 -4.67 -6.61
CA CYS A 173 1.43 -3.67 -5.57
C CYS A 173 2.13 -4.17 -4.29
N PRO A 174 3.09 -3.42 -3.72
CA PRO A 174 3.89 -3.85 -2.58
C PRO A 174 3.01 -4.16 -1.37
N MET A 175 1.98 -3.34 -1.15
CA MET A 175 0.98 -3.55 -0.12
C MET A 175 0.19 -4.85 -0.29
N GLY A 176 -0.19 -5.19 -1.52
CA GLY A 176 -0.90 -6.45 -1.82
C GLY A 176 -0.01 -7.67 -1.60
N THR A 177 1.28 -7.55 -1.93
CA THR A 177 2.28 -8.61 -1.75
C THR A 177 2.64 -8.79 -0.27
N MET A 178 2.80 -7.70 0.48
CA MET A 178 3.08 -7.71 1.93
C MET A 178 1.92 -8.33 2.72
N THR A 179 0.69 -7.86 2.49
CA THR A 179 -0.51 -8.43 3.14
C THR A 179 -0.71 -9.90 2.77
N GLN A 180 -0.40 -10.30 1.52
CA GLN A 180 -0.39 -11.72 1.12
C GLN A 180 0.59 -12.55 1.93
N GLY A 181 1.81 -12.03 2.13
CA GLY A 181 2.85 -12.69 2.91
C GLY A 181 2.39 -12.92 4.36
N ILE A 182 1.84 -11.88 4.98
CA ILE A 182 1.33 -11.93 6.36
C ILE A 182 0.19 -12.97 6.48
N CYS A 183 -0.79 -12.94 5.56
CA CYS A 183 -1.87 -13.91 5.53
C CYS A 183 -1.36 -15.36 5.36
N LYS A 184 -0.39 -15.59 4.46
CA LYS A 184 0.17 -16.92 4.22
C LYS A 184 0.94 -17.44 5.45
N LEU A 185 1.73 -16.59 6.10
CA LEU A 185 2.45 -16.95 7.33
C LEU A 185 1.47 -17.28 8.46
N ARG A 186 0.40 -16.51 8.62
CA ARG A 186 -0.62 -16.76 9.64
C ARG A 186 -1.39 -18.05 9.38
N ASN A 187 -1.82 -18.29 8.15
CA ASN A 187 -2.53 -19.53 7.79
C ASN A 187 -1.62 -20.76 7.94
N GLY A 188 -0.32 -20.63 7.63
CA GLY A 188 0.67 -21.67 7.91
C GLY A 188 0.87 -21.94 9.41
N LYS A 189 0.84 -20.89 10.26
CA LYS A 189 0.86 -21.04 11.72
C LYS A 189 -0.41 -21.72 12.24
N LYS A 190 -1.60 -21.27 11.79
CA LYS A 190 -2.89 -21.90 12.16
C LYS A 190 -2.99 -23.35 11.70
N ALA A 191 -2.49 -23.69 10.51
CA ALA A 191 -2.45 -25.08 10.03
C ALA A 191 -1.52 -25.95 10.89
N LYS A 192 -0.35 -25.43 11.30
CA LYS A 192 0.54 -26.12 12.24
C LYS A 192 -0.06 -26.26 13.63
N GLU A 193 -0.78 -25.25 14.10
CA GLU A 193 -1.44 -25.23 15.42
C GLU A 193 -2.59 -26.23 15.45
N TYR A 194 -3.53 -26.17 14.49
CA TYR A 194 -4.65 -27.10 14.37
C TYR A 194 -4.19 -28.55 14.13
N GLY A 195 -3.13 -28.76 13.32
CA GLY A 195 -2.53 -30.08 13.15
C GLY A 195 -1.85 -30.62 14.41
N ARG A 196 -1.42 -29.75 15.33
CA ARG A 196 -0.84 -30.15 16.62
C ARG A 196 -1.92 -30.40 17.67
N THR A 197 -3.04 -29.67 17.62
CA THR A 197 -4.21 -29.92 18.48
C THR A 197 -4.93 -31.20 18.09
N GLY A 198 -5.15 -31.45 16.80
CA GLY A 198 -5.75 -32.70 16.32
C GLY A 198 -4.92 -33.95 16.65
N LYS A 199 -3.58 -33.82 16.69
CA LYS A 199 -2.70 -34.92 17.13
C LYS A 199 -2.73 -35.14 18.65
N LYS A 200 -3.04 -34.11 19.45
CA LYS A 200 -3.25 -34.24 20.90
C LYS A 200 -4.63 -34.81 21.23
N ASP A 201 -5.68 -34.42 20.51
CA ASP A 201 -7.04 -34.95 20.70
C ASP A 201 -7.14 -36.43 20.26
N CYS A 202 -6.48 -36.82 19.15
CA CYS A 202 -6.40 -38.25 18.80
C CYS A 202 -5.66 -39.09 19.85
N GLY A 203 -4.54 -38.58 20.40
CA GLY A 203 -3.79 -39.30 21.44
C GLY A 203 -4.52 -39.40 22.80
N ALA A 204 -5.43 -38.45 23.11
CA ALA A 204 -6.27 -38.53 24.29
C ALA A 204 -7.46 -39.48 24.10
N THR A 205 -7.96 -39.63 22.87
CA THR A 205 -9.09 -40.53 22.55
C THR A 205 -8.65 -42.01 22.55
N GLU A 206 -7.41 -42.31 22.17
CA GLU A 206 -6.84 -43.68 22.27
C GLU A 206 -6.51 -44.12 23.70
N ALA A 207 -6.32 -43.19 24.66
CA ALA A 207 -6.01 -43.51 26.05
C ALA A 207 -7.24 -43.67 26.96
N ALA A 208 -8.44 -43.27 26.50
CA ALA A 208 -9.69 -43.37 27.26
C ALA A 208 -10.53 -44.62 26.89
N GLY A 209 -9.98 -45.50 26.04
CA GLY A 209 -10.63 -46.72 25.53
C GLY A 209 -10.00 -48.03 26.02
N GLN A 210 -9.27 -48.01 27.13
CA GLN A 210 -8.82 -49.23 27.84
C GLN A 210 -9.46 -49.31 29.23
#